data_AF-A0A760DPW4-F1
#
_entry.id   AF-A0A760DPW4-F1
#
_cell.length_a   1.000
_cell.length_b   1.000
_cell.length_c   1.000
_cell.angle_alpha   90.00
_cell.angle_beta   90.00
_cell.angle_gamma   90.00
#
_symmetry.space_group_name_H-M   'P 1'
#
loop_
_entity.id
_entity.type
_entity.pdbx_description
1 polymer ?
#
loop_
_entity_poly.entity_id
_entity_poly.type
_entity_poly.pdbx_seq_one_letter_code
_entity_poly.pdbx_strand_id
1 'polypeptide(L)' 'MLSPSQSLQYQKESVERALTCANCGQKLHVLEVHVCEASCSELMSDPNGDMTEEDDERCIK' A
#
# COMPACT_ATOMS: atom_id res chain seq x y z
N MET A 1 -31.87 0.14 -4.08
CA MET A 1 -31.41 0.49 -2.72
C MET A 1 -31.27 -0.81 -1.94
N LEU A 2 -30.16 -1.03 -1.23
CA LEU A 2 -29.94 -2.25 -0.43
C LEU A 2 -30.95 -2.32 0.72
N SER A 3 -31.33 -3.53 1.15
CA SER A 3 -32.12 -3.72 2.36
C SER A 3 -31.32 -3.36 3.62
N PRO A 4 -31.96 -3.12 4.78
CA PRO A 4 -31.24 -2.80 6.02
C PRO A 4 -30.21 -3.86 6.43
N SER A 5 -30.50 -5.14 6.20
CA SER A 5 -29.55 -6.23 6.47
C SER A 5 -28.39 -6.23 5.49
N GLN A 6 -28.66 -5.99 4.21
CA GLN A 6 -27.63 -5.87 3.18
C GLN A 6 -26.71 -4.67 3.42
N SER A 7 -27.24 -3.52 3.87
CA SER A 7 -26.42 -2.36 4.20
C SER A 7 -25.49 -2.60 5.38
N LEU A 8 -25.95 -3.33 6.41
CA LEU A 8 -25.10 -3.68 7.56
C LEU A 8 -23.99 -4.65 7.17
N GLN A 9 -24.31 -5.65 6.35
CA GLN A 9 -23.32 -6.58 5.84
C GLN A 9 -22.27 -5.86 4.99
N TYR A 10 -22.72 -5.02 4.05
CA TYR A 10 -21.84 -4.23 3.21
C TYR A 10 -20.92 -3.32 4.03
N GLN A 11 -21.45 -2.67 5.07
CA GLN A 11 -20.65 -1.82 5.94
C GLN A 11 -19.54 -2.61 6.65
N LYS A 12 -19.85 -3.80 7.18
CA LYS A 12 -18.86 -4.67 7.81
C LYS A 12 -17.77 -5.10 6.84
N GLU A 13 -18.18 -5.60 5.67
CA GLU A 13 -17.24 -6.02 4.62
C GLU A 13 -16.37 -4.85 4.13
N SER A 14 -16.95 -3.65 4.01
CA SER A 14 -16.23 -2.46 3.60
C SER A 14 -15.17 -2.05 4.63
N VAL A 15 -15.50 -2.11 5.93
CA VAL A 15 -14.54 -1.81 7.00
C VAL A 15 -13.41 -2.84 7.03
N GLU A 16 -13.73 -4.12 6.86
CA GLU A 16 -12.73 -5.19 6.82
C GLU A 16 -11.77 -5.04 5.63
N ARG A 17 -12.29 -4.71 4.44
CA ARG A 17 -11.47 -4.42 3.25
C ARG A 17 -10.61 -3.17 3.43
N ALA A 18 -11.11 -2.14 4.10
CA ALA A 18 -10.34 -0.91 4.32
C ALA A 18 -9.17 -1.11 5.30
N LEU A 19 -9.29 -2.06 6.23
CA LEU A 19 -8.29 -2.36 7.25
C LEU A 19 -7.37 -3.54 6.87
N THR A 20 -7.37 -3.94 5.61
CA THR A 20 -6.53 -5.04 5.11
C THR A 20 -5.72 -4.60 3.90
N CYS A 21 -4.47 -5.05 3.85
CA CYS A 21 -3.59 -4.79 2.73
C CYS A 21 -4.15 -5.49 1.49
N ALA A 22 -4.36 -4.74 0.41
CA ALA A 22 -4.86 -5.27 -0.85
C ALA A 22 -3.90 -6.28 -1.50
N ASN A 23 -2.60 -6.21 -1.18
CA ASN A 23 -1.59 -7.06 -1.77
C ASN A 23 -1.36 -8.37 -1.01
N CYS A 24 -1.27 -8.33 0.32
CA CYS A 24 -0.93 -9.50 1.15
C CYS A 24 -2.02 -9.93 2.14
N GLY A 25 -3.12 -9.18 2.26
CA GLY A 25 -4.24 -9.48 3.16
C GLY A 25 -3.96 -9.26 4.65
N GLN A 26 -2.78 -8.74 5.03
CA GLN A 26 -2.48 -8.45 6.43
C GLN A 26 -3.35 -7.30 6.95
N LYS A 27 -3.64 -7.30 8.27
CA LYS A 27 -4.31 -6.16 8.89
C LYS A 27 -3.42 -4.94 8.89
N LEU A 28 -3.94 -3.83 8.37
CA LEU A 28 -3.29 -2.54 8.32
C LEU A 28 -3.46 -1.80 9.64
N HIS A 29 -2.46 -0.99 9.98
CA HIS A 29 -2.61 0.02 11.01
C HIS A 29 -3.63 1.09 10.57
N VAL A 30 -4.27 1.78 11.50
CA VAL A 30 -5.32 2.79 11.18
C VAL A 30 -4.83 3.96 10.30
N LEU A 31 -3.51 4.16 10.24
CA LEU A 31 -2.88 5.18 9.41
C LEU A 31 -2.42 4.66 8.04
N GLU A 32 -2.30 3.34 7.88
CA GLU A 32 -1.93 2.75 6.60
C GLU A 32 -3.16 2.65 5.71
N VAL A 33 -3.00 3.02 4.44
CA VAL A 33 -4.11 3.04 3.47
C VAL A 33 -3.79 2.09 2.34
N HIS A 34 -4.71 1.17 2.07
CA HIS A 34 -4.73 0.27 0.91
C HIS A 34 -3.63 -0.81 0.87
N VAL A 35 -2.39 -0.48 1.18
CA VAL A 35 -1.23 -1.37 1.11
C VAL A 35 -0.35 -1.16 2.33
N CYS A 36 0.23 -2.23 2.86
CA CYS A 36 1.15 -2.12 3.99
C CYS A 36 2.51 -1.57 3.57
N GLU A 37 3.28 -1.07 4.54
CA GLU A 37 4.63 -0.53 4.30
C GLU A 37 5.53 -1.46 3.48
N ALA A 38 5.56 -2.76 3.81
CA ALA A 38 6.38 -3.73 3.08
C ALA A 38 6.01 -3.82 1.59
N SER A 39 4.72 -4.04 1.28
CA SER A 39 4.26 -4.09 -0.11
C SER A 39 4.38 -2.73 -0.82
N CYS A 40 4.24 -1.63 -0.08
CA CYS A 40 4.44 -0.28 -0.58
C CYS A 40 5.89 -0.06 -1.02
N SER A 41 6.86 -0.51 -0.23
CA SER A 41 8.28 -0.37 -0.55
C SER A 41 8.70 -1.12 -1.80
N GLU A 42 8.05 -2.25 -2.12
CA GLU A 42 8.32 -3.04 -3.33
C GLU A 42 7.57 -2.50 -4.56
N LEU A 43 6.32 -2.08 -4.39
CA LEU A 43 5.47 -1.60 -5.51
C LEU A 43 5.78 -0.17 -5.93
N MET A 44 6.24 0.66 -4.98
CA MET A 44 6.56 2.07 -5.19
C MET A 44 8.03 2.35 -4.89
N SER A 45 8.91 1.37 -5.12
CA SER A 45 10.34 1.58 -5.04
C SER A 45 10.73 2.71 -5.99
N ASP A 46 11.44 3.72 -5.47
CA ASP A 46 12.02 4.76 -6.31
C ASP A 46 13.07 4.13 -7.24
N PRO A 47 12.91 4.18 -8.58
CA PRO A 47 13.91 3.67 -9.51
C PRO A 47 15.28 4.35 -9.36
N ASN A 48 15.30 5.55 -8.78
CA ASN A 48 16.50 6.32 -8.46
C ASN A 48 16.95 6.16 -7.00
N GLY A 49 16.35 5.25 -6.22
CA GLY A 49 16.67 5.05 -4.80
C GLY A 49 18.09 4.53 -4.52
N ASP A 50 18.78 4.02 -5.56
CA ASP A 50 20.17 3.55 -5.49
C ASP A 50 21.18 4.58 -6.05
N MET A 51 20.78 5.85 -6.20
CA MET A 51 21.71 6.92 -6.54
C MET A 51 22.64 7.20 -5.35
N THR A 52 23.73 6.45 -5.28
CA THR A 52 24.82 6.69 -4.36
C THR A 52 25.76 7.77 -4.93
N GLU A 53 26.43 8.51 -4.06
CA GLU A 53 27.40 9.56 -4.42
C GLU A 53 28.61 9.02 -5.24
N GLU A 54 28.71 7.71 -5.46
CA GLU A 54 29.76 7.05 -6.25
C GLU A 54 29.51 7.14 -7.78
N ASP A 55 28.33 7.61 -8.21
CA ASP A 55 27.95 7.66 -9.62
C ASP A 55 28.37 8.95 -10.35
N ASP A 56 28.73 10.01 -9.62
CA ASP A 56 29.19 11.29 -10.20
C ASP A 56 30.58 11.20 -10.84
N GLU A 57 31.40 10.21 -10.47
CA GLU A 57 32.73 10.00 -11.06
C GLU A 57 32.70 9.33 -12.44
N ARG A 58 31.55 8.81 -12.87
CA ARG A 58 31.42 8.07 -14.14
C ARG A 58 31.02 8.93 -15.34
N CYS A 59 30.67 10.21 -15.14
CA CYS A 59 30.30 11.14 -16.22
C CYS A 59 31.47 12.00 -16.76
N ILE A 60 32.71 11.75 -16.36
CA ILE A 60 33.89 12.42 -16.94
C ILE A 60 34.78 11.39 -17.64
N LYS A 61 34.37 10.98 -18.84
CA LYS A 61 35.27 10.49 -19.91
C LYS A 61 34.59 10.57 -21.27
#